data_AF-A0A2S8GBY8-F1
#
_entry.id   AF-A0A2S8GBY8-F1
#
_cell.length_a   1.000
_cell.length_b   1.000
_cell.length_c   1.000
_cell.angle_alpha   90.00
_cell.angle_beta   90.00
_cell.angle_gamma   90.00
#
_symmetry.space_group_name_H-M   'P 1'
#
loop_
_entity.id
_entity.type
_entity.pdbx_description
1 polymer ?
#
loop_
_entity_poly.entity_id
_entity_poly.type
_entity_poly.pdbx_seq_one_letter_code
_entity_poly.pdbx_strand_id
1 'polypeptide(L)'
;MPHAVGTYTNLSEGDTRTWWRFGSEAAFINYFLFSIHGGLIAQRYNSGNQGQSTAVAALPTQQERRSLSMRFIMTCVAVGVIAGGSLARVGVAEEKPVSLDKLPEVVSAAVKKMFPQAKLVKATSEEEEEDEREYEVTLIDGDKTIDVTVDEEGEVESLEMAIPLDALPKKVTKTLRKRYADWKPASAEAIYEIEDGERELEYYEILLQSTDSKQREVKIQPNGKIAHDEHEHDEADDED
;
A
#
# COMPACT_ATOMS: atom_id res chain seq x y z
N MET A 1 -5.18 -13.40 49.14
CA MET A 1 -6.33 -14.31 49.38
C MET A 1 -7.38 -13.98 48.34
N PRO A 2 -7.66 -14.84 47.35
CA PRO A 2 -8.71 -14.55 46.37
C PRO A 2 -10.09 -14.92 46.93
N HIS A 3 -11.05 -14.02 46.74
CA HIS A 3 -12.45 -14.17 47.14
C HIS A 3 -13.22 -14.97 46.07
N ALA A 4 -14.08 -15.90 46.51
CA ALA A 4 -14.95 -16.68 45.63
C ALA A 4 -16.11 -15.81 45.09
N VAL A 5 -16.38 -15.91 43.80
CA VAL A 5 -17.47 -15.21 43.11
C VAL A 5 -18.46 -16.24 42.58
N GLY A 6 -19.55 -16.46 43.32
CA GLY A 6 -20.79 -17.08 42.85
C GLY A 6 -20.84 -18.62 42.83
N THR A 7 -21.99 -19.14 43.26
CA THR A 7 -22.41 -20.54 43.09
C THR A 7 -23.69 -20.56 42.24
N TYR A 8 -23.76 -21.46 41.25
CA TYR A 8 -25.00 -21.77 40.55
C TYR A 8 -25.37 -23.22 40.83
N THR A 9 -26.60 -23.46 41.28
CA THR A 9 -27.11 -24.79 41.62
C THR A 9 -28.01 -25.28 40.49
N ASN A 10 -27.59 -26.34 39.79
CA ASN A 10 -28.44 -27.02 38.82
C ASN A 10 -29.21 -28.15 39.54
N LEU A 11 -30.54 -28.09 39.51
CA LEU A 11 -31.43 -28.83 40.43
C LEU A 11 -31.84 -30.24 39.95
N SER A 12 -31.20 -30.80 38.92
CA SER A 12 -31.59 -32.12 38.38
C SER A 12 -30.67 -33.28 38.74
N GLU A 13 -29.44 -33.03 39.20
CA GLU A 13 -28.49 -34.09 39.54
C GLU A 13 -27.63 -33.57 40.71
N GLY A 14 -27.77 -34.15 41.91
CA GLY A 14 -27.14 -33.69 43.15
C GLY A 14 -25.61 -33.88 43.21
N ASP A 15 -24.88 -33.34 42.23
CA ASP A 15 -23.42 -33.39 42.12
C ASP A 15 -22.84 -31.97 42.22
N THR A 16 -22.23 -31.63 43.36
CA THR A 16 -21.52 -30.35 43.55
C THR A 16 -20.06 -30.50 43.15
N ARG A 17 -19.67 -29.99 41.97
CA ARG A 17 -18.26 -29.93 41.55
C ARG A 17 -17.73 -28.49 41.58
N THR A 18 -16.77 -28.25 42.46
CA THR A 18 -15.91 -27.06 42.46
C THR A 18 -14.76 -27.25 41.48
N TRP A 19 -14.61 -26.34 40.51
CA TRP A 19 -13.53 -26.37 39.53
C TRP A 19 -12.54 -25.22 39.78
N TRP A 20 -11.25 -25.54 39.76
CA TRP A 20 -10.15 -24.58 39.75
C TRP A 20 -9.64 -24.46 38.31
N ARG A 21 -9.56 -23.25 37.75
CA ARG A 21 -8.86 -23.01 36.47
C ARG A 21 -7.40 -22.71 36.75
N PHE A 22 -6.51 -23.64 36.39
CA PHE A 22 -5.12 -23.33 36.06
C PHE A 22 -5.04 -23.16 34.54
N GLY A 23 -4.42 -22.06 34.10
CA GLY A 23 -4.17 -21.79 32.69
C GLY A 23 -2.93 -22.52 32.18
N SER A 24 -2.99 -23.02 30.95
CA SER A 24 -1.89 -23.07 29.99
C SER A 24 -2.39 -23.68 28.67
N GLU A 25 -2.13 -22.95 27.58
CA GLU A 25 -1.81 -23.36 26.20
C GLU A 25 -2.28 -24.73 25.66
N ALA A 26 -2.99 -24.69 24.53
CA ALA A 26 -2.67 -25.44 23.29
C ALA A 26 -3.85 -25.30 22.30
N ALA A 27 -3.65 -24.55 21.22
CA ALA A 27 -4.55 -24.59 20.07
C ALA A 27 -4.13 -25.76 19.16
N PHE A 28 -4.90 -26.84 19.21
CA PHE A 28 -4.94 -27.87 18.17
C PHE A 28 -5.86 -27.37 17.04
N ILE A 29 -5.35 -27.22 15.83
CA ILE A 29 -6.17 -27.12 14.61
C ILE A 29 -6.09 -28.47 13.90
N ASN A 30 -7.23 -29.17 13.94
CA ASN A 30 -7.55 -30.28 13.06
C ASN A 30 -7.85 -29.73 11.65
N TYR A 31 -7.23 -30.32 10.62
CA TYR A 31 -7.79 -30.33 9.27
C TYR A 31 -7.88 -31.79 8.80
N PHE A 32 -9.08 -32.19 8.42
CA PHE A 32 -9.42 -33.53 7.96
C PHE A 32 -10.00 -33.43 6.54
N LEU A 33 -9.29 -34.07 5.60
CA LEU A 33 -9.75 -34.89 4.47
C LEU A 33 -10.26 -34.35 3.11
N PHE A 34 -9.93 -35.20 2.12
CA PHE A 34 -10.54 -35.51 0.81
C PHE A 34 -10.25 -34.54 -0.36
N SER A 35 -10.02 -34.94 -1.62
CA SER A 35 -9.94 -36.24 -2.30
C SER A 35 -9.38 -36.02 -3.73
N ILE A 36 -8.55 -36.96 -4.19
CA ILE A 36 -8.41 -37.58 -5.53
C ILE A 36 -9.20 -36.98 -6.72
N HIS A 37 -8.55 -36.77 -7.88
CA HIS A 37 -8.85 -37.29 -9.25
C HIS A 37 -7.85 -36.67 -10.26
N GLY A 38 -7.11 -37.49 -11.02
CA GLY A 38 -7.25 -37.60 -12.50
C GLY A 38 -6.38 -36.57 -13.22
N GLY A 39 -5.62 -36.81 -14.29
CA GLY A 39 -5.59 -37.87 -15.29
C GLY A 39 -4.69 -37.36 -16.42
N LEU A 40 -3.96 -38.28 -17.04
CA LEU A 40 -3.09 -38.08 -18.20
C LEU A 40 -3.89 -37.54 -19.41
N ILE A 41 -3.47 -36.46 -20.06
CA ILE A 41 -3.67 -36.26 -21.51
C ILE A 41 -2.40 -35.64 -22.10
N ALA A 42 -1.75 -36.40 -22.98
CA ALA A 42 -0.72 -35.93 -23.88
C ALA A 42 -1.33 -35.11 -25.01
N GLN A 43 -0.77 -33.94 -25.31
CA GLN A 43 -1.13 -33.16 -26.48
C GLN A 43 0.05 -33.10 -27.44
N ARG A 44 -0.08 -33.86 -28.54
CA ARG A 44 0.69 -33.66 -29.77
C ARG A 44 0.36 -32.26 -30.30
N TYR A 45 1.37 -31.42 -30.52
CA TYR A 45 1.20 -30.23 -31.34
C TYR A 45 1.79 -30.48 -32.73
N ASN A 46 0.91 -30.32 -33.72
CA ASN A 46 1.14 -30.56 -35.13
C ASN A 46 1.70 -29.28 -35.79
N SER A 47 2.58 -29.51 -36.75
CA SER A 47 3.24 -28.54 -37.62
C SER A 47 2.30 -27.89 -38.62
N GLY A 48 2.52 -26.60 -38.87
CA GLY A 48 2.34 -25.98 -40.18
C GLY A 48 1.15 -25.04 -40.31
N ASN A 49 1.41 -23.74 -40.37
CA ASN A 49 0.86 -22.88 -41.41
C ASN A 49 1.67 -21.59 -41.54
N GLN A 50 2.38 -21.44 -42.66
CA GLN A 50 2.96 -20.18 -43.09
C GLN A 50 1.85 -19.33 -43.73
N GLY A 51 1.52 -18.21 -43.12
CA GLY A 51 0.55 -17.25 -43.64
C GLY A 51 1.01 -15.82 -43.35
N GLN A 52 1.65 -15.22 -44.35
CA GLN A 52 1.69 -13.79 -44.69
C GLN A 52 1.40 -12.79 -43.55
N SER A 53 2.48 -12.27 -42.95
CA SER A 53 2.45 -11.10 -42.09
C SER A 53 2.36 -9.83 -42.94
N THR A 54 1.19 -9.19 -42.96
CA THR A 54 1.08 -7.77 -43.26
C THR A 54 1.60 -7.01 -42.05
N ALA A 55 2.66 -6.23 -42.25
CA ALA A 55 3.23 -5.35 -41.23
C ALA A 55 2.18 -4.34 -40.75
N VAL A 56 1.48 -4.69 -39.66
CA VAL A 56 0.83 -3.72 -38.79
C VAL A 56 1.97 -3.12 -37.98
N ALA A 57 2.15 -1.80 -38.05
CA ALA A 57 3.09 -1.10 -37.19
C ALA A 57 2.78 -1.53 -35.74
N ALA A 58 3.71 -2.25 -35.12
CA ALA A 58 3.59 -2.65 -33.73
C ALA A 58 3.50 -1.36 -32.92
N LEU A 59 2.36 -1.15 -32.27
CA LEU A 59 2.30 -0.25 -31.12
C LEU A 59 3.41 -0.73 -30.16
N PRO A 60 4.19 0.19 -29.58
CA PRO A 60 5.25 -0.19 -28.65
C PRO A 60 4.65 -1.06 -27.54
N THR A 61 5.31 -2.18 -27.23
CA THR A 61 4.91 -3.07 -26.15
C THR A 61 4.98 -2.32 -24.81
N GLN A 62 3.96 -2.51 -23.95
CA GLN A 62 3.78 -1.87 -22.64
C GLN A 62 5.05 -1.83 -21.75
N GLN A 63 5.99 -2.76 -21.98
CA GLN A 63 7.27 -2.86 -21.28
C GLN A 63 8.25 -1.69 -21.57
N GLU A 64 8.12 -0.97 -22.69
CA GLU A 64 9.01 0.16 -23.03
C GLU A 64 8.50 1.54 -22.59
N ARG A 65 7.25 1.67 -22.11
CA ARG A 65 6.77 2.91 -21.46
C ARG A 65 7.25 3.03 -20.01
N ARG A 66 7.90 2.00 -19.46
CA ARG A 66 8.41 1.96 -18.08
C ARG A 66 9.80 2.61 -17.95
N SER A 67 10.02 3.76 -18.57
CA SER A 67 11.24 4.55 -18.35
C SER A 67 10.96 5.66 -17.33
N LEU A 68 11.26 5.37 -16.06
CA LEU A 68 11.54 6.34 -15.01
C LEU A 68 10.53 7.51 -14.89
N SER A 69 9.22 7.23 -14.83
CA SER A 69 8.32 8.15 -14.14
C SER A 69 8.75 8.16 -12.68
N MET A 70 9.50 9.19 -12.33
CA MET A 70 9.91 9.50 -10.97
C MET A 70 8.63 9.89 -10.23
N ARG A 71 7.87 8.87 -9.79
CA ARG A 71 6.62 8.99 -9.05
C ARG A 71 6.89 9.69 -7.72
N PHE A 72 6.83 11.01 -7.73
CA PHE A 72 6.64 11.81 -6.53
C PHE A 72 5.18 11.66 -6.15
N ILE A 73 4.81 10.53 -5.54
CA ILE A 73 3.52 10.46 -4.85
C ILE A 73 3.69 11.37 -3.62
N MET A 74 3.28 12.62 -3.78
CA MET A 74 3.42 13.66 -2.76
C MET A 74 2.25 13.49 -1.81
N THR A 75 2.33 12.51 -0.90
CA THR A 75 1.27 12.20 0.06
C THR A 75 0.84 13.47 0.78
N CYS A 76 -0.33 14.00 0.40
CA CYS A 76 -0.85 15.27 0.89
C CYS A 76 -1.37 15.14 2.34
N VAL A 77 -0.47 14.95 3.31
CA VAL A 77 -0.76 15.19 4.73
C VAL A 77 -0.78 16.71 4.93
N ALA A 78 -1.91 17.33 4.60
CA ALA A 78 -2.10 18.77 4.68
C ALA A 78 -1.93 19.31 6.13
N VAL A 79 -0.73 19.79 6.45
CA VAL A 79 -0.48 20.70 7.57
C VAL A 79 -0.04 22.04 7.00
N GLY A 80 -1.01 22.94 6.81
CA GLY A 80 -0.80 24.23 6.18
C GLY A 80 0.01 25.21 7.04
N VAL A 81 1.11 25.74 6.48
CA VAL A 81 1.63 27.08 6.79
C VAL A 81 2.13 27.72 5.50
N ILE A 82 1.33 28.64 4.95
CA ILE A 82 1.71 29.45 3.76
C ILE A 82 2.53 30.66 4.24
N ALA A 83 3.80 30.74 3.84
CA ALA A 83 4.58 31.98 3.90
C ALA A 83 5.20 32.23 2.51
N GLY A 84 4.80 33.34 1.90
CA GLY A 84 5.05 33.65 0.49
C GLY A 84 6.49 34.00 0.14
N GLY A 85 6.93 33.49 -1.01
CA GLY A 85 8.13 33.91 -1.72
C GLY A 85 7.95 33.67 -3.21
N SER A 86 8.01 34.73 -4.02
CA SER A 86 7.91 34.66 -5.48
C SER A 86 9.22 34.11 -6.07
N LEU A 87 9.20 32.86 -6.55
CA LEU A 87 10.24 32.29 -7.40
C LEU A 87 9.61 31.69 -8.66
N ALA A 88 10.41 31.63 -9.72
CA ALA A 88 10.03 31.19 -11.06
C ALA A 88 9.25 29.87 -11.05
N ARG A 89 8.20 29.79 -11.88
CA ARG A 89 7.40 28.58 -12.09
C ARG A 89 8.26 27.54 -12.84
N VAL A 90 8.99 26.73 -12.08
CA VAL A 90 9.25 25.36 -12.50
C VAL A 90 7.87 24.70 -12.56
N GLY A 91 7.55 24.07 -13.69
CA GLY A 91 6.30 23.30 -13.84
C GLY A 91 6.36 22.10 -12.92
N VAL A 92 6.08 22.32 -11.63
CA VAL A 92 5.72 21.25 -10.70
C VAL A 92 4.31 20.88 -11.12
N ALA A 93 4.13 19.61 -11.50
CA ALA A 93 2.81 19.06 -11.74
C ALA A 93 1.95 19.35 -10.48
N GLU A 94 0.88 20.13 -10.69
CA GLU A 94 0.06 20.65 -9.60
C GLU A 94 -1.08 19.66 -9.38
N GLU A 95 -1.12 19.03 -8.20
CA GLU A 95 -2.28 18.26 -7.78
C GLU A 95 -3.52 19.16 -7.71
N LYS A 96 -4.53 18.84 -8.53
CA LYS A 96 -5.79 19.58 -8.60
C LYS A 96 -6.89 18.79 -7.89
N PRO A 97 -7.62 19.38 -6.93
CA PRO A 97 -8.78 18.72 -6.33
C PRO A 97 -9.84 18.41 -7.37
N VAL A 98 -10.32 17.17 -7.40
CA VAL A 98 -11.41 16.71 -8.26
C VAL A 98 -12.62 16.38 -7.39
N SER A 99 -13.76 16.98 -7.72
CA SER A 99 -15.00 16.61 -7.05
C SER A 99 -15.39 15.17 -7.40
N LEU A 100 -15.86 14.38 -6.44
CA LEU A 100 -16.15 12.95 -6.67
C LEU A 100 -17.23 12.71 -7.75
N ASP A 101 -18.13 13.66 -8.00
CA ASP A 101 -19.12 13.62 -9.09
C ASP A 101 -18.53 13.95 -10.47
N LYS A 102 -17.31 14.50 -10.50
CA LYS A 102 -16.52 14.82 -11.70
C LYS A 102 -15.46 13.78 -12.01
N LEU A 103 -15.24 12.82 -11.12
CA LEU A 103 -14.31 11.72 -11.34
C LEU A 103 -14.78 10.89 -12.55
N PRO A 104 -13.90 10.54 -13.51
CA PRO A 104 -14.28 9.69 -14.63
C PRO A 104 -14.91 8.38 -14.16
N GLU A 105 -15.93 7.92 -14.88
CA GLU A 105 -16.66 6.71 -14.50
C GLU A 105 -15.72 5.50 -14.47
N VAL A 106 -14.81 5.40 -15.44
CA VAL A 106 -13.80 4.32 -15.56
C VAL A 106 -12.89 4.25 -14.32
N VAL A 107 -12.37 5.40 -13.86
CA VAL A 107 -11.57 5.50 -12.63
C VAL A 107 -12.37 5.05 -11.41
N SER A 108 -13.58 5.60 -11.24
CA SER A 108 -14.43 5.27 -10.09
C SER A 108 -14.85 3.78 -10.09
N ALA A 109 -15.00 3.18 -11.26
CA ALA A 109 -15.33 1.76 -11.43
C ALA A 109 -14.14 0.86 -11.11
N ALA A 110 -12.92 1.25 -11.52
CA ALA A 110 -11.69 0.54 -11.19
C ALA A 110 -11.47 0.47 -9.67
N VAL A 111 -11.57 1.61 -8.98
CA VAL A 111 -11.43 1.68 -7.52
C VAL A 111 -12.49 0.82 -6.82
N LYS A 112 -13.77 0.93 -7.22
CA LYS A 112 -14.87 0.13 -6.63
C LYS A 112 -14.75 -1.37 -6.91
N LYS A 113 -14.13 -1.75 -8.04
CA LYS A 113 -13.87 -3.16 -8.34
C LYS A 113 -12.88 -3.76 -7.35
N MET A 114 -11.84 -3.01 -6.98
CA MET A 114 -10.85 -3.45 -5.98
C MET A 114 -11.37 -3.34 -4.55
N PHE A 115 -12.20 -2.34 -4.26
CA PHE A 115 -12.74 -2.08 -2.93
C PHE A 115 -14.27 -1.93 -2.95
N PRO A 116 -15.04 -3.03 -3.10
CA PRO A 116 -16.50 -2.96 -3.30
C PRO A 116 -17.28 -2.37 -2.12
N GLN A 117 -16.69 -2.37 -0.92
CA GLN A 117 -17.33 -1.86 0.31
C GLN A 117 -16.80 -0.49 0.73
N ALA A 118 -15.80 0.03 0.01
CA ALA A 118 -15.16 1.29 0.37
C ALA A 118 -16.03 2.50 0.07
N LYS A 119 -15.84 3.55 0.88
CA LYS A 119 -16.41 4.87 0.64
C LYS A 119 -15.32 5.79 0.11
N LEU A 120 -15.50 6.30 -1.11
CA LEU A 120 -14.66 7.36 -1.67
C LEU A 120 -14.91 8.67 -0.90
N VAL A 121 -13.83 9.38 -0.53
CA VAL A 121 -13.90 10.59 0.30
C VAL A 121 -13.22 11.81 -0.32
N LYS A 122 -12.18 11.62 -1.13
CA LYS A 122 -11.45 12.68 -1.82
C LYS A 122 -10.97 12.13 -3.17
N ALA A 123 -10.82 13.01 -4.15
CA ALA A 123 -10.06 12.72 -5.34
C ALA A 123 -9.20 13.95 -5.71
N THR A 124 -8.02 13.69 -6.23
CA THR A 124 -7.12 14.65 -6.85
C THR A 124 -6.76 14.14 -8.24
N SER A 125 -6.32 15.03 -9.11
CA SER A 125 -5.74 14.66 -10.39
C SER A 125 -4.44 15.39 -10.58
N GLU A 126 -3.48 14.72 -11.17
CA GLU A 126 -2.21 15.27 -11.58
C GLU A 126 -2.10 15.17 -13.11
N GLU A 127 -1.59 16.22 -13.75
CA GLU A 127 -1.27 16.18 -15.17
C GLU A 127 0.18 15.74 -15.28
N GLU A 128 0.40 14.59 -15.91
CA GLU A 128 1.73 14.09 -16.23
C GLU A 128 2.28 14.76 -17.50
N GLU A 129 3.48 14.36 -17.91
CA GLU A 129 4.00 14.74 -19.22
C GLU A 129 3.10 14.20 -20.35
N GLU A 130 3.10 14.86 -21.51
CA GLU A 130 2.34 14.42 -22.71
C GLU A 130 0.80 14.42 -22.60
N ASP A 131 0.21 15.24 -21.72
CA ASP A 131 -1.25 15.34 -21.50
C ASP A 131 -1.87 14.06 -20.89
N GLU A 132 -1.06 13.13 -20.39
CA GLU A 132 -1.51 11.99 -19.60
C GLU A 132 -1.99 12.48 -18.22
N ARG A 133 -3.02 11.84 -17.65
CA ARG A 133 -3.63 12.28 -16.39
C ARG A 133 -3.80 11.11 -15.44
N GLU A 134 -3.22 11.25 -14.27
CA GLU A 134 -3.44 10.36 -13.14
C GLU A 134 -4.49 10.93 -12.20
N TYR A 135 -5.18 10.04 -11.49
CA TYR A 135 -6.11 10.34 -10.43
C TYR A 135 -5.71 9.60 -9.17
N GLU A 136 -5.58 10.33 -8.08
CA GLU A 136 -5.49 9.75 -6.75
C GLU A 136 -6.87 9.77 -6.10
N VAL A 137 -7.34 8.62 -5.64
CA VAL A 137 -8.66 8.47 -5.02
C VAL A 137 -8.51 7.97 -3.59
N THR A 138 -8.72 8.86 -2.63
CA THR A 138 -8.80 8.49 -1.21
C THR A 138 -10.11 7.80 -0.90
N LEU A 139 -10.02 6.65 -0.25
CA LEU A 139 -11.16 5.87 0.22
C LEU A 139 -11.00 5.42 1.67
N ILE A 140 -12.14 5.09 2.28
CA ILE A 140 -12.22 4.46 3.60
C ILE A 140 -12.79 3.05 3.41
N ASP A 141 -12.00 2.03 3.75
CA ASP A 141 -12.42 0.62 3.77
C ASP A 141 -12.30 0.07 5.20
N GLY A 142 -13.43 0.01 5.89
CA GLY A 142 -13.46 -0.29 7.33
C GLY A 142 -12.82 0.84 8.15
N ASP A 143 -11.70 0.54 8.82
CA ASP A 143 -10.90 1.47 9.62
C ASP A 143 -9.64 1.97 8.89
N LYS A 144 -9.48 1.61 7.62
CA LYS A 144 -8.31 1.95 6.81
C LYS A 144 -8.61 3.11 5.87
N THR A 145 -7.73 4.09 5.87
CA THR A 145 -7.60 5.06 4.77
C THR A 145 -6.66 4.46 3.74
N ILE A 146 -7.09 4.48 2.48
CA ILE A 146 -6.31 3.99 1.35
C ILE A 146 -6.39 5.05 0.25
N ASP A 147 -5.24 5.42 -0.29
CA ASP A 147 -5.13 6.21 -1.50
C ASP A 147 -4.82 5.27 -2.66
N VAL A 148 -5.50 5.47 -3.79
CA VAL A 148 -5.38 4.61 -4.97
C VAL A 148 -5.06 5.49 -6.16
N THR A 149 -3.91 5.27 -6.78
CA THR A 149 -3.52 5.94 -8.03
C THR A 149 -4.03 5.15 -9.21
N VAL A 150 -4.75 5.82 -10.08
CA VAL A 150 -5.42 5.26 -11.25
C VAL A 150 -5.23 6.20 -12.42
N ASP A 151 -4.83 5.66 -13.57
CA ASP A 151 -4.73 6.43 -14.80
C ASP A 151 -6.12 6.80 -15.37
N GLU A 152 -6.14 7.59 -16.44
CA GLU A 152 -7.39 7.98 -17.10
C GLU A 152 -8.15 6.82 -17.79
N GLU A 153 -7.47 5.70 -18.07
CA GLU A 153 -8.05 4.50 -18.68
C GLU A 153 -8.69 3.56 -17.62
N GLY A 154 -8.41 3.80 -16.34
CA GLY A 154 -8.88 2.99 -15.22
C GLY A 154 -7.92 1.85 -14.85
N GLU A 155 -6.67 1.86 -15.32
CA GLU A 155 -5.60 1.01 -14.82
C GLU A 155 -5.17 1.50 -13.44
N VAL A 156 -5.18 0.60 -12.46
CA VAL A 156 -4.73 0.91 -11.10
C VAL A 156 -3.25 0.62 -11.03
N GLU A 157 -2.48 1.60 -10.61
CA GLU A 157 -1.02 1.52 -10.66
C GLU A 157 -0.40 1.29 -9.29
N SER A 158 -0.94 1.96 -8.28
CA SER A 158 -0.45 1.85 -6.91
C SER A 158 -1.57 2.00 -5.88
N LEU A 159 -1.26 1.58 -4.67
CA LEU A 159 -2.05 1.91 -3.50
C LEU A 159 -1.17 2.26 -2.31
N GLU A 160 -1.62 3.25 -1.55
CA GLU A 160 -1.01 3.65 -0.30
C GLU A 160 -1.98 3.31 0.81
N MET A 161 -1.53 2.53 1.79
CA MET A 161 -2.38 2.10 2.89
C MET A 161 -1.80 2.58 4.21
N ALA A 162 -2.56 3.42 4.92
CA ALA A 162 -2.24 3.79 6.29
C ALA A 162 -2.17 2.55 7.19
N ILE A 163 -1.05 2.40 7.91
CA ILE A 163 -0.83 1.33 8.87
C ILE A 163 -0.43 1.89 10.24
N PRO A 164 -0.80 1.19 11.32
CA PRO A 164 -0.31 1.60 12.64
C PRO A 164 1.19 1.33 12.75
N LEU A 165 1.91 2.21 13.44
CA LEU A 165 3.37 2.15 13.60
C LEU A 165 3.86 0.82 14.22
N ASP A 166 3.03 0.16 15.02
CA ASP A 166 3.35 -1.13 15.64
C ASP A 166 3.18 -2.33 14.69
N ALA A 167 2.53 -2.14 13.54
CA ALA A 167 2.47 -3.12 12.45
C ALA A 167 3.74 -3.12 11.59
N LEU A 168 4.62 -2.12 11.72
CA LEU A 168 5.88 -2.07 10.96
C LEU A 168 6.77 -3.29 11.26
N PRO A 169 7.39 -3.91 10.23
CA PRO A 169 8.28 -5.03 10.43
C PRO A 169 9.45 -4.70 11.37
N LYS A 170 9.90 -5.69 12.16
CA LYS A 170 11.04 -5.55 13.08
C LYS A 170 12.31 -5.02 12.40
N LYS A 171 12.52 -5.37 11.12
CA LYS A 171 13.66 -4.89 10.33
C LYS A 171 13.55 -3.40 10.04
N VAL A 172 12.38 -2.93 9.59
CA VAL A 172 12.07 -1.51 9.35
C VAL A 172 12.25 -0.70 10.64
N THR A 173 11.63 -1.12 11.74
CA THR A 173 11.75 -0.38 13.02
C THR A 173 13.18 -0.38 13.56
N LYS A 174 13.99 -1.42 13.28
CA LYS A 174 15.41 -1.43 13.63
C LYS A 174 16.20 -0.41 12.82
N THR A 175 15.92 -0.28 11.52
CA THR A 175 16.53 0.74 10.66
C THR A 175 16.17 2.14 11.14
N LEU A 176 14.89 2.39 11.42
CA LEU A 176 14.42 3.67 11.95
C LEU A 176 15.17 4.08 13.22
N ARG A 177 15.22 3.20 14.23
CA ARG A 177 15.95 3.49 15.48
C ARG A 177 17.45 3.72 15.28
N LYS A 178 18.06 3.08 14.28
CA LYS A 178 19.51 3.19 14.03
C LYS A 178 19.87 4.46 13.28
N ARG A 179 19.08 4.84 12.27
CA ARG A 179 19.40 5.93 11.33
C ARG A 179 18.76 7.25 11.73
N TYR A 180 17.64 7.21 12.44
CA TYR A 180 16.83 8.37 12.76
C TYR A 180 16.52 8.43 14.27
N ALA A 181 17.53 8.25 15.11
CA ALA A 181 17.37 8.19 16.58
C ALA A 181 16.78 9.48 17.18
N ASP A 182 17.02 10.62 16.55
CA ASP A 182 16.52 11.94 16.99
C ASP A 182 15.14 12.29 16.43
N TRP A 183 14.56 11.40 15.61
CA TRP A 183 13.27 11.60 14.97
C TRP A 183 12.23 10.61 15.51
N LYS A 184 10.98 11.07 15.60
CA LYS A 184 9.86 10.24 16.01
C LYS A 184 8.99 9.91 14.80
N PRO A 185 8.66 8.64 14.55
CA PRO A 185 7.64 8.29 13.56
C PRO A 185 6.29 8.90 13.93
N ALA A 186 5.67 9.62 13.01
CA ALA A 186 4.38 10.27 13.15
C ALA A 186 3.26 9.44 12.50
N SER A 187 3.51 8.94 11.28
CA SER A 187 2.62 8.04 10.54
C SER A 187 3.44 7.01 9.77
N ALA A 188 2.78 5.97 9.28
CA ALA A 188 3.37 5.01 8.36
C ALA A 188 2.33 4.50 7.37
N GLU A 189 2.81 4.24 6.16
CA GLU A 189 2.02 3.74 5.05
C GLU A 189 2.75 2.56 4.41
N ALA A 190 1.97 1.62 3.89
CA ALA A 190 2.46 0.53 3.07
C ALA A 190 2.11 0.84 1.61
N ILE A 191 3.14 0.98 0.79
CA ILE A 191 3.02 1.32 -0.63
C ILE A 191 3.07 0.04 -1.44
N TYR A 192 2.05 -0.22 -2.24
CA TYR A 192 2.02 -1.37 -3.13
C TYR A 192 1.94 -0.90 -4.57
N GLU A 193 2.73 -1.53 -5.41
CA GLU A 193 2.57 -1.48 -6.86
C GLU A 193 1.55 -2.54 -7.28
N ILE A 194 0.78 -2.24 -8.32
CA ILE A 194 -0.13 -3.18 -8.95
C ILE A 194 0.50 -3.70 -10.23
N GLU A 195 0.84 -4.98 -10.25
CA GLU A 195 1.32 -5.67 -11.44
C GLU A 195 0.38 -6.82 -11.78
N ASP A 196 -0.10 -6.87 -13.03
CA ASP A 196 -1.05 -7.89 -13.49
C ASP A 196 -2.32 -8.03 -12.62
N GLY A 197 -2.72 -6.94 -11.95
CA GLY A 197 -3.84 -6.89 -11.02
C GLY A 197 -3.57 -7.48 -9.63
N GLU A 198 -2.33 -7.87 -9.34
CA GLU A 198 -1.87 -8.32 -8.02
C GLU A 198 -1.13 -7.19 -7.29
N ARG A 199 -1.20 -7.20 -5.95
CA ARG A 199 -0.55 -6.19 -5.10
C ARG A 199 0.84 -6.67 -4.70
N GLU A 200 1.88 -5.95 -5.07
CA GLU A 200 3.25 -6.18 -4.59
C GLU A 200 3.67 -5.07 -3.62
N LEU A 201 4.04 -5.45 -2.39
CA LEU A 201 4.52 -4.47 -1.40
C LEU A 201 5.91 -3.96 -1.80
N GLU A 202 5.99 -2.70 -2.19
CA GLU A 202 7.23 -2.08 -2.66
C GLU A 202 8.08 -1.62 -1.47
N TYR A 203 7.51 -0.72 -0.64
CA TYR A 203 8.16 -0.19 0.56
C TYR A 203 7.14 0.27 1.61
N TYR A 204 7.66 0.60 2.78
CA TYR A 204 6.96 1.38 3.79
C TYR A 204 7.41 2.82 3.69
N GLU A 205 6.46 3.73 3.68
CA GLU A 205 6.72 5.16 3.83
C GLU A 205 6.46 5.58 5.26
N ILE A 206 7.38 6.34 5.85
CA ILE A 206 7.28 6.78 7.25
C ILE A 206 7.54 8.28 7.31
N LEU A 207 6.51 9.03 7.70
CA LEU A 207 6.66 10.42 8.08
C LEU A 207 7.32 10.49 9.46
N LEU A 208 8.50 11.08 9.49
CA LEU A 208 9.27 11.34 10.70
C LEU A 208 9.10 12.80 11.11
N GLN A 209 8.99 13.03 12.42
CA GLN A 209 8.92 14.36 13.00
C GLN A 209 10.04 14.56 14.02
N SER A 210 10.76 15.68 13.90
CA SER A 210 11.78 16.08 14.85
C SER A 210 11.19 16.80 16.07
N THR A 211 12.03 17.12 17.04
CA THR A 211 11.62 17.91 18.22
C THR A 211 11.33 19.38 17.90
N ASP A 212 11.84 19.90 16.77
CA ASP A 212 11.56 21.24 16.26
C ASP A 212 10.43 21.27 15.21
N SER A 213 9.59 20.22 15.19
CA SER A 213 8.43 20.07 14.30
C SER A 213 8.75 20.04 12.80
N LYS A 214 10.02 19.84 12.43
CA LYS A 214 10.37 19.51 11.05
C LYS A 214 9.86 18.11 10.73
N GLN A 215 9.48 17.92 9.48
CA GLN A 215 9.03 16.65 8.95
C GLN A 215 10.01 16.17 7.89
N ARG A 216 10.14 14.86 7.74
CA ARG A 216 10.81 14.21 6.61
C ARG A 216 10.16 12.87 6.35
N GLU A 217 10.05 12.47 5.10
CA GLU A 217 9.60 11.14 4.73
C GLU A 217 10.81 10.23 4.50
N VAL A 218 10.65 8.95 4.84
CA VAL A 218 11.67 7.93 4.58
C VAL A 218 11.01 6.69 4.01
N LYS A 219 11.58 6.17 2.91
CA LYS A 219 11.08 4.99 2.22
C LYS A 219 11.96 3.80 2.60
N ILE A 220 11.38 2.79 3.24
CA ILE A 220 12.11 1.63 3.76
C ILE A 220 11.48 0.34 3.24
N GLN A 221 12.27 -0.45 2.52
CA GLN A 221 11.85 -1.76 2.04
C GLN A 221 11.52 -2.72 3.20
N PRO A 222 10.72 -3.77 2.98
CA PRO A 222 10.39 -4.76 4.02
C PRO A 222 11.60 -5.45 4.66
N ASN A 223 12.73 -5.51 3.93
CA ASN A 223 13.99 -6.06 4.41
C ASN A 223 14.78 -5.10 5.32
N GLY A 224 14.33 -3.86 5.50
CA GLY A 224 14.95 -2.80 6.30
C GLY A 224 15.99 -1.93 5.57
N LYS A 225 16.17 -2.10 4.26
CA LYS A 225 17.00 -1.19 3.43
C LYS A 225 16.23 0.09 3.16
N ILE A 226 16.93 1.22 3.21
CA ILE A 226 16.38 2.52 2.79
C ILE A 226 16.37 2.52 1.26
N ALA A 227 15.21 2.77 0.66
CA ALA A 227 15.02 2.86 -0.78
C ALA A 227 15.34 4.27 -1.29
N HIS A 228 14.99 5.29 -0.52
CA HIS A 228 15.29 6.69 -0.81
C HIS A 228 15.29 7.51 0.50
N ASP A 229 16.18 8.49 0.58
CA ASP A 229 16.22 9.49 1.64
C ASP A 229 16.45 10.86 0.97
N GLU A 230 15.45 11.74 0.98
CA GLU A 230 15.42 13.01 0.22
C GLU A 230 16.52 14.03 0.62
N HIS A 231 17.40 13.68 1.56
CA HIS A 231 18.49 14.52 2.02
C HIS A 231 19.88 13.85 2.04
N GLU A 232 20.08 12.70 1.40
CA GLU A 232 21.45 12.30 1.02
C GLU A 232 21.90 13.18 -0.16
N HIS A 233 22.26 14.44 0.15
CA HIS A 233 23.10 15.25 -0.71
C HIS A 233 24.47 14.56 -0.74
N ASP A 234 24.91 14.15 -1.92
CA ASP A 234 26.24 13.60 -2.17
C ASP A 234 27.30 14.56 -1.63
N GLU A 235 27.82 14.32 -0.42
CA GLU A 235 29.18 14.72 -0.05
C GLU A 235 30.13 13.72 -0.72
N ALA A 236 30.26 13.83 -2.04
CA ALA A 236 31.35 13.22 -2.78
C ALA A 236 32.56 14.16 -2.69
N ASP A 237 33.39 13.90 -1.68
CA ASP A 237 34.85 14.06 -1.65
C ASP A 237 35.46 15.01 -2.69
N ASP A 238 35.65 16.28 -2.30
CA ASP A 238 36.78 17.07 -2.78
C ASP A 238 38.07 16.48 -2.17
N GLU A 239 38.69 15.52 -2.86
CA GLU A 239 40.10 15.16 -2.62
C GLU A 239 41.02 16.05 -3.49
N ASP A 240 41.91 16.76 -2.79
CA ASP A 240 42.99 17.65 -3.26
C ASP A 240 43.98 17.03 -4.28
#